data_AF-A0A8T0PHY0-F1
#
_entry.id   AF-A0A8T0PHY0-F1
#
_cell.length_a   1.000
_cell.length_b   1.000
_cell.length_c   1.000
_cell.angle_alpha   90.00
_cell.angle_beta   90.00
_cell.angle_gamma   90.00
#
_symmetry.space_group_name_H-M   'P 1'
#
loop_
_entity.id
_entity.type
_entity.pdbx_description
1 polymer ?
#
loop_
_entity_poly.entity_id
_entity_poly.type
_entity_poly.pdbx_seq_one_letter_code
_entity_poly.pdbx_strand_id
1 'polypeptide(L)'
;MRGLLGRRRQPPPLPLFPAAKRSSAPASPLFARLHRLLPASRLLRLLLLLALFSLVPPAFFHLRLRRFHRMRERKCGWITSPPMVCAHGGDSTNAFPNSMEAFRMALDARVDCVEVDISRSSDGVLFALHDRDLQKMSGDSTAKVGHWSTDEIKALSTRFQLSKSVRNEDVPKAEDALAMISQSVRQVILDVKVGPPSFEKGLAEDVLSLLKRINCKNCLLWAKSDDLGREMIKLSKDVVKN
;
A
#
# COMPACT_ATOMS: atom_id res chain seq x y z
N MET A 1 61.04 -0.04 -33.97
CA MET A 1 62.28 -0.09 -33.15
C MET A 1 62.19 -1.33 -32.26
N ARG A 2 62.96 -2.39 -32.60
CA ARG A 2 64.06 -2.96 -31.80
C ARG A 2 63.66 -3.31 -30.36
N GLY A 3 63.73 -4.55 -29.87
CA GLY A 3 64.26 -5.79 -30.40
C GLY A 3 64.73 -6.71 -29.25
N LEU A 4 64.56 -8.02 -29.47
CA LEU A 4 65.52 -9.10 -29.19
C LEU A 4 65.84 -9.53 -27.75
N LEU A 5 65.32 -10.72 -27.42
CA LEU A 5 66.06 -11.97 -27.09
C LEU A 5 67.16 -11.94 -26.02
N GLY A 6 66.90 -12.72 -24.97
CA GLY A 6 67.72 -13.92 -24.70
C GLY A 6 68.82 -13.81 -23.65
N ARG A 7 68.76 -14.68 -22.63
CA ARG A 7 69.57 -15.92 -22.52
C ARG A 7 69.52 -16.47 -21.08
N ARG A 8 69.24 -17.77 -21.00
CA ARG A 8 69.39 -18.63 -19.81
C ARG A 8 70.83 -18.59 -19.25
N ARG A 9 70.97 -18.73 -17.93
CA ARG A 9 72.14 -19.38 -17.32
C ARG A 9 71.70 -20.38 -16.24
N GLN A 10 72.35 -21.53 -16.25
CA GLN A 10 72.13 -22.74 -15.46
C GLN A 10 72.52 -22.58 -13.97
N PRO A 11 72.05 -23.49 -13.09
CA PRO A 11 72.26 -23.40 -11.65
C PRO A 11 73.65 -23.93 -11.22
N PRO A 12 74.20 -23.47 -10.09
CA PRO A 12 75.36 -24.07 -9.45
C PRO A 12 75.00 -25.37 -8.69
N PRO A 13 76.01 -26.22 -8.36
CA PRO A 13 75.82 -27.62 -8.01
C PRO A 13 75.45 -27.86 -6.53
N LEU A 14 74.82 -29.00 -6.27
CA LEU A 14 74.57 -29.55 -4.94
C LEU A 14 75.87 -30.14 -4.34
N PRO A 15 76.21 -29.83 -3.08
CA PRO A 15 77.12 -30.66 -2.29
C PRO A 15 76.37 -31.81 -1.60
N LEU A 16 77.00 -32.98 -1.58
CA LEU A 16 76.60 -34.20 -0.88
C LEU A 16 77.26 -34.31 0.51
N PHE A 17 76.43 -34.60 1.54
CA PHE A 17 76.70 -35.25 2.85
C PHE A 17 77.68 -34.59 3.87
N PRO A 18 77.61 -34.87 5.20
CA PRO A 18 77.02 -36.02 5.90
C PRO A 18 76.05 -35.72 7.06
N ALA A 19 75.42 -36.78 7.55
CA ALA A 19 74.43 -36.80 8.63
C ALA A 19 74.97 -36.25 9.97
N ALA A 20 74.17 -35.38 10.61
CA ALA A 20 74.30 -35.04 12.04
C ALA A 20 72.95 -35.20 12.74
N LYS A 21 73.00 -35.88 13.88
CA LYS A 21 71.91 -36.31 14.75
C LYS A 21 71.20 -35.15 15.47
N ARG A 22 69.96 -35.44 15.89
CA ARG A 22 69.11 -34.83 16.96
C ARG A 22 68.50 -33.48 16.56
N SER A 23 67.25 -33.16 16.88
CA SER A 23 66.26 -33.72 17.81
C SER A 23 64.87 -33.28 17.36
N SER A 24 63.88 -34.17 17.47
CA SER A 24 62.47 -33.87 17.28
C SER A 24 61.98 -32.81 18.28
N ALA A 25 61.51 -31.67 17.77
CA ALA A 25 60.65 -30.74 18.51
C ALA A 25 59.25 -30.79 17.89
N PRO A 26 58.18 -30.75 18.71
CA PRO A 26 56.86 -31.22 18.34
C PRO A 26 56.05 -30.19 17.56
N ALA A 27 55.11 -30.69 16.78
CA ALA A 27 54.03 -29.92 16.16
C ALA A 27 53.37 -28.97 17.17
N SER A 28 53.23 -27.72 16.75
CA SER A 28 52.59 -26.61 17.46
C SER A 28 51.27 -27.00 18.14
N PRO A 29 51.06 -26.65 19.44
CA PRO A 29 49.94 -27.12 20.26
C PRO A 29 48.69 -26.23 20.15
N LEU A 30 48.49 -25.55 19.01
CA LEU A 30 47.40 -24.58 18.87
C LEU A 30 46.04 -25.24 18.68
N PHE A 31 45.97 -26.35 17.93
CA PHE A 31 44.70 -27.07 17.70
C PHE A 31 44.37 -28.11 18.79
N ALA A 32 45.36 -28.63 19.52
CA ALA A 32 45.15 -29.59 20.60
C ALA A 32 44.72 -28.93 21.94
N ARG A 33 44.86 -27.60 22.07
CA ARG A 33 44.43 -26.83 23.25
C ARG A 33 42.95 -26.43 23.23
N LEU A 34 42.30 -26.41 22.06
CA LEU A 34 40.89 -25.99 21.97
C LEU A 34 39.90 -27.06 22.46
N HIS A 35 40.26 -28.35 22.35
CA HIS A 35 39.38 -29.47 22.71
C HIS A 35 39.60 -30.04 24.14
N ARG A 36 40.51 -29.46 24.94
CA ARG A 36 40.80 -29.92 26.33
C ARG A 36 40.48 -28.91 27.44
N LEU A 37 39.91 -27.75 27.12
CA LEU A 37 39.69 -26.65 28.08
C LEU A 37 38.22 -26.37 28.44
N LEU A 38 37.34 -27.36 28.39
CA LEU A 38 36.05 -27.25 29.09
C LEU A 38 35.86 -28.42 30.07
N PRO A 39 36.64 -28.48 31.18
CA PRO A 39 36.14 -29.15 32.35
C PRO A 39 34.90 -28.35 32.79
N ALA A 40 33.78 -29.05 32.85
CA ALA A 40 32.50 -28.45 33.15
C ALA A 40 32.46 -27.94 34.61
N SER A 41 33.00 -26.75 34.85
CA SER A 41 32.75 -26.04 36.10
C SER A 41 31.25 -25.73 36.16
N ARG A 42 30.65 -25.88 37.34
CA ARG A 42 29.24 -25.51 37.56
C ARG A 42 28.97 -24.08 37.07
N LEU A 43 29.97 -23.20 37.16
CA LEU A 43 29.96 -21.84 36.66
C LEU A 43 29.82 -21.74 35.15
N LEU A 44 30.61 -22.49 34.36
CA LEU A 44 30.49 -22.48 32.90
C LEU A 44 29.12 -23.03 32.45
N ARG A 45 28.63 -24.10 33.08
CA ARG A 45 27.27 -24.60 32.81
C ARG A 45 26.21 -23.56 33.17
N LEU A 46 26.37 -22.86 34.30
CA LEU A 46 25.46 -21.78 34.71
C LEU A 46 25.48 -20.62 33.72
N LEU A 47 26.65 -20.21 33.22
CA LEU A 47 26.79 -19.15 32.23
C LEU A 47 26.16 -19.54 30.88
N LEU A 48 26.36 -20.79 30.43
CA LEU A 48 25.70 -21.30 29.23
C LEU A 48 24.19 -21.39 29.39
N LEU A 49 23.69 -21.78 30.56
CA LEU A 49 22.25 -21.79 30.87
C LEU A 49 21.67 -20.38 30.91
N LEU A 50 22.35 -19.42 31.54
CA LEU A 50 21.94 -18.01 31.57
C LEU A 50 21.95 -17.40 30.17
N ALA A 51 22.94 -17.72 29.34
CA ALA A 51 22.99 -17.30 27.94
C ALA A 51 21.86 -17.92 27.10
N LEU A 52 21.49 -19.17 27.37
CA LEU A 52 20.34 -19.80 26.72
C LEU A 52 19.03 -19.16 27.18
N PHE A 53 18.87 -18.91 28.48
CA PHE A 53 17.70 -18.24 29.05
C PHE A 53 17.57 -16.79 28.58
N SER A 54 18.66 -16.07 28.34
CA SER A 54 18.61 -14.70 27.83
C SER A 54 18.12 -14.61 26.39
N LEU A 55 18.21 -15.71 25.62
CA LEU A 55 17.64 -15.83 24.27
C LEU A 55 16.14 -16.15 24.29
N VAL A 56 15.59 -16.63 25.42
CA VAL A 56 14.18 -16.99 25.53
C VAL A 56 13.26 -15.78 25.40
N PRO A 57 13.44 -14.64 26.11
CA PRO A 57 12.59 -13.47 25.92
C PRO A 57 12.68 -12.89 24.49
N PRO A 58 13.85 -12.64 23.89
CA PRO A 58 13.94 -12.16 22.51
C PRO A 58 13.29 -13.12 21.51
N ALA A 59 13.49 -14.44 21.66
CA ALA A 59 12.84 -15.43 20.79
C ALA A 59 11.32 -15.48 21.02
N PHE A 60 10.87 -15.44 22.27
CA PHE A 60 9.46 -15.39 22.64
C PHE A 60 8.80 -14.12 22.09
N PHE A 61 9.39 -12.94 22.29
CA PHE A 61 8.90 -11.69 21.73
C PHE A 61 8.96 -11.70 20.20
N HIS A 62 10.03 -12.19 19.58
CA HIS A 62 10.11 -12.26 18.12
C HIS A 62 9.04 -13.18 17.51
N LEU A 63 8.87 -14.38 18.08
CA LEU A 63 7.87 -15.35 17.63
C LEU A 63 6.44 -14.92 17.98
N ARG A 64 6.22 -14.35 19.17
CA ARG A 64 4.91 -13.87 19.61
C ARG A 64 4.50 -12.57 18.91
N LEU A 65 5.42 -11.65 18.64
CA LEU A 65 5.16 -10.46 17.82
C LEU A 65 4.85 -10.84 16.38
N ARG A 66 5.58 -11.81 15.78
CA ARG A 66 5.19 -12.37 14.48
C ARG A 66 3.80 -12.99 14.52
N ARG A 67 3.45 -13.68 15.62
CA ARG A 67 2.10 -14.24 15.83
C ARG A 67 1.05 -13.15 16.04
N PHE A 68 1.39 -12.05 16.71
CA PHE A 68 0.52 -10.90 16.93
C PHE A 68 0.28 -10.12 15.65
N HIS A 69 1.32 -9.88 14.84
CA HIS A 69 1.21 -9.35 13.48
C HIS A 69 0.34 -10.26 12.61
N ARG A 70 0.56 -11.58 12.64
CA ARG A 70 -0.25 -12.56 11.91
C ARG A 70 -1.70 -12.65 12.43
N MET A 71 -1.95 -12.39 13.72
CA MET A 71 -3.31 -12.25 14.28
C MET A 71 -3.96 -10.92 13.90
N ARG A 72 -3.17 -9.85 13.71
CA ARG A 72 -3.65 -8.58 13.17
C ARG A 72 -4.01 -8.68 11.68
N GLU A 73 -3.32 -9.56 10.95
CA GLU A 73 -3.55 -9.84 9.52
C GLU A 73 -4.65 -10.88 9.25
N ARG A 74 -5.02 -11.69 10.25
CA ARG A 74 -6.12 -12.65 10.12
C ARG A 74 -7.37 -12.02 10.72
N LYS A 75 -8.41 -11.91 9.89
CA LYS A 75 -9.81 -11.62 10.28
C LYS A 75 -10.08 -12.17 11.69
N CYS A 76 -10.58 -11.34 12.59
CA CYS A 76 -10.95 -11.71 13.96
C CYS A 76 -11.79 -13.00 13.95
N GLY A 77 -11.15 -14.16 14.09
CA GLY A 77 -11.78 -15.45 13.81
C GLY A 77 -12.87 -15.84 14.81
N TRP A 78 -13.01 -15.08 15.89
CA TRP A 78 -14.07 -15.19 16.88
C TRP A 78 -15.33 -14.39 16.51
N ILE A 79 -15.28 -13.53 15.49
CA ILE A 79 -16.45 -12.82 14.97
C ILE A 79 -16.93 -13.57 13.72
N THR A 80 -18.11 -14.20 13.81
CA THR A 80 -18.70 -14.98 12.72
C THR A 80 -18.99 -14.15 11.47
N SER A 81 -19.34 -12.88 11.66
CA SER A 81 -19.59 -11.89 10.60
C SER A 81 -18.90 -10.57 10.96
N PRO A 82 -17.57 -10.43 10.71
CA PRO A 82 -16.87 -9.19 11.03
C PRO A 82 -17.45 -8.02 10.21
N PRO A 83 -17.46 -6.80 10.78
CA PRO A 83 -17.86 -5.62 10.03
C PRO A 83 -16.94 -5.41 8.84
N MET A 84 -17.47 -4.85 7.75
CA MET A 84 -16.65 -4.46 6.60
C MET A 84 -15.77 -3.27 6.97
N VAL A 85 -14.53 -3.30 6.53
CA VAL A 85 -13.63 -2.14 6.61
C VAL A 85 -13.76 -1.34 5.32
N CYS A 86 -14.35 -0.15 5.41
CA CYS A 86 -14.55 0.75 4.27
C CYS A 86 -13.56 1.91 4.28
N ALA A 87 -12.89 2.15 3.16
CA ALA A 87 -12.05 3.31 2.94
C ALA A 87 -12.90 4.50 2.44
N HIS A 88 -13.03 5.54 3.25
CA HIS A 88 -13.85 6.73 2.96
C HIS A 88 -13.09 7.73 2.08
N GLY A 89 -13.52 7.87 0.81
CA GLY A 89 -12.76 8.54 -0.24
C GLY A 89 -11.42 7.86 -0.57
N GLY A 90 -11.30 6.53 -0.39
CA GLY A 90 -10.04 5.79 -0.46
C GLY A 90 -9.20 5.90 0.82
N ASP A 91 -7.88 5.67 0.74
CA ASP A 91 -6.96 5.89 1.86
C ASP A 91 -6.64 7.38 2.03
N SER A 92 -7.64 8.11 2.51
CA SER A 92 -7.58 9.56 2.72
C SER A 92 -6.60 9.99 3.81
N THR A 93 -5.98 9.03 4.51
CA THR A 93 -4.94 9.31 5.52
C THR A 93 -3.60 9.58 4.85
N ASN A 94 -3.32 8.87 3.75
CA ASN A 94 -2.02 8.90 3.10
C ASN A 94 -2.02 9.61 1.74
N ALA A 95 -3.19 9.80 1.13
CA ALA A 95 -3.36 10.50 -0.15
C ALA A 95 -4.56 11.47 -0.08
N PHE A 96 -4.65 12.38 -1.05
CA PHE A 96 -5.79 13.28 -1.14
C PHE A 96 -7.11 12.49 -1.34
N PRO A 97 -8.20 12.80 -0.61
CA PRO A 97 -9.46 12.06 -0.70
C PRO A 97 -10.01 12.03 -2.13
N ASN A 98 -10.68 10.94 -2.50
CA ASN A 98 -11.28 10.71 -3.81
C ASN A 98 -10.30 10.78 -5.01
N SER A 99 -9.00 10.67 -4.77
CA SER A 99 -7.99 10.59 -5.83
C SER A 99 -7.73 9.13 -6.26
N MET A 100 -7.20 8.96 -7.48
CA MET A 100 -6.76 7.65 -7.96
C MET A 100 -5.71 7.00 -7.06
N GLU A 101 -4.82 7.80 -6.45
CA GLU A 101 -3.82 7.31 -5.52
C GLU A 101 -4.45 6.85 -4.20
N ALA A 102 -5.41 7.59 -3.64
CA ALA A 102 -6.14 7.16 -2.45
C ALA A 102 -6.88 5.83 -2.69
N PHE A 103 -7.49 5.66 -3.86
CA PHE A 103 -8.11 4.39 -4.23
C PHE A 103 -7.08 3.27 -4.36
N ARG A 104 -5.97 3.51 -5.07
CA ARG A 104 -4.87 2.53 -5.21
C ARG A 104 -4.34 2.07 -3.84
N MET A 105 -4.10 3.00 -2.93
CA MET A 105 -3.62 2.71 -1.57
C MET A 105 -4.66 1.92 -0.75
N ALA A 106 -5.95 2.23 -0.89
CA ALA A 106 -7.02 1.45 -0.25
C ALA A 106 -7.06 0.00 -0.78
N LEU A 107 -6.91 -0.19 -2.10
CA LEU A 107 -6.83 -1.52 -2.72
C LEU A 107 -5.61 -2.31 -2.23
N ASP A 108 -4.44 -1.66 -2.14
CA ASP A 108 -3.22 -2.27 -1.59
C ASP A 108 -3.40 -2.71 -0.13
N ALA A 109 -4.16 -1.92 0.65
CA ALA A 109 -4.54 -2.24 2.02
C ALA A 109 -5.60 -3.35 2.13
N ARG A 110 -6.14 -3.83 1.00
CA ARG A 110 -7.15 -4.92 0.91
C ARG A 110 -8.40 -4.65 1.74
N VAL A 111 -8.91 -3.42 1.67
CA VAL A 111 -10.18 -3.04 2.30
C VAL A 111 -11.35 -3.81 1.70
N ASP A 112 -12.41 -4.01 2.49
CA ASP A 112 -13.61 -4.69 2.01
C ASP A 112 -14.44 -3.78 1.09
N CYS A 113 -14.39 -2.47 1.32
CA CYS A 113 -15.18 -1.47 0.62
C CYS A 113 -14.43 -0.17 0.40
N VAL A 114 -14.82 0.56 -0.63
CA VAL A 114 -14.40 1.94 -0.88
C VAL A 114 -15.66 2.78 -1.01
N GLU A 115 -15.70 3.90 -0.29
CA GLU A 115 -16.69 4.95 -0.48
C GLU A 115 -16.10 6.03 -1.40
N VAL A 116 -16.94 6.58 -2.27
CA VAL A 116 -16.59 7.64 -3.23
C VAL A 116 -17.67 8.72 -3.21
N ASP A 117 -17.24 9.96 -3.01
CA ASP A 117 -18.10 11.14 -3.12
C ASP A 117 -18.32 11.48 -4.60
N ILE A 118 -19.56 11.44 -5.09
CA ILE A 118 -19.91 11.75 -6.48
C ILE A 118 -20.59 13.12 -6.57
N SER A 119 -19.97 14.06 -7.28
CA SER A 119 -20.54 15.38 -7.57
C SER A 119 -20.61 15.63 -9.08
N ARG A 120 -21.60 16.43 -9.50
CA ARG A 120 -21.78 16.85 -10.90
C ARG A 120 -21.20 18.24 -11.13
N SER A 121 -20.40 18.42 -12.18
CA SER A 121 -19.89 19.71 -12.64
C SER A 121 -20.99 20.55 -13.32
N SER A 122 -20.70 21.81 -13.63
CA SER A 122 -21.65 22.73 -14.28
C SER A 122 -22.03 22.30 -15.71
N ASP A 123 -21.15 21.54 -16.38
CA ASP A 123 -21.32 20.94 -17.70
C ASP A 123 -21.85 19.49 -17.65
N GLY A 124 -22.29 19.02 -16.47
CA GLY A 124 -23.00 17.75 -16.32
C GLY A 124 -22.12 16.50 -16.16
N VAL A 125 -20.81 16.66 -16.03
CA VAL A 125 -19.87 15.54 -15.86
C VAL A 125 -19.81 15.12 -14.38
N LEU A 126 -19.84 13.81 -14.13
CA LEU A 126 -19.71 13.26 -12.78
C LEU A 126 -18.23 13.07 -12.42
N PHE A 127 -17.84 13.62 -11.27
CA PHE A 127 -16.50 13.52 -10.69
C PHE A 127 -16.53 12.82 -9.34
N ALA A 128 -15.44 12.12 -9.03
CA ALA A 128 -15.14 11.68 -7.67
C ALA A 128 -14.54 12.87 -6.92
N LEU A 129 -15.41 13.74 -6.38
CA LEU A 129 -15.01 15.01 -5.79
C LEU A 129 -16.08 15.50 -4.81
N HIS A 130 -15.67 15.89 -3.61
CA HIS A 130 -16.52 16.59 -2.67
C HIS A 130 -16.22 18.10 -2.70
N ASP A 131 -17.24 18.94 -2.45
CA ASP A 131 -17.06 20.39 -2.21
C ASP A 131 -15.88 20.72 -1.28
N ARG A 132 -15.71 20.01 -0.16
CA ARG A 132 -14.61 20.26 0.81
C ARG A 132 -13.23 20.11 0.16
N ASP A 133 -13.11 19.17 -0.76
CA ASP A 133 -11.87 18.85 -1.45
C ASP A 133 -11.60 19.92 -2.52
N LEU A 134 -12.65 20.34 -3.24
CA LEU A 134 -12.59 21.49 -4.14
C LEU A 134 -12.18 22.78 -3.43
N GLN A 135 -12.77 23.07 -2.27
CA GLN A 135 -12.47 24.24 -1.45
C GLN A 135 -11.02 24.22 -0.98
N LYS A 136 -10.51 23.04 -0.60
CA LYS A 136 -9.11 22.85 -0.21
C LYS A 136 -8.14 23.06 -1.38
N MET A 137 -8.50 22.60 -2.59
CA MET A 137 -7.67 22.79 -3.78
C MET A 137 -7.68 24.24 -4.27
N SER A 138 -8.84 24.88 -4.27
CA SER A 138 -9.04 26.26 -4.76
C SER A 138 -8.61 27.33 -3.76
N GLY A 139 -8.63 27.04 -2.47
CA GLY A 139 -8.47 28.04 -1.41
C GLY A 139 -9.70 28.92 -1.19
N ASP A 140 -10.82 28.63 -1.88
CA ASP A 140 -12.10 29.32 -1.73
C ASP A 140 -13.06 28.44 -0.91
N SER A 141 -13.40 28.88 0.30
CA SER A 141 -14.30 28.15 1.22
C SER A 141 -15.76 28.10 0.76
N THR A 142 -16.13 28.90 -0.24
CA THR A 142 -17.49 28.96 -0.79
C THR A 142 -17.66 28.13 -2.06
N ALA A 143 -16.56 27.61 -2.62
CA ALA A 143 -16.58 26.84 -3.86
C ALA A 143 -17.52 25.62 -3.78
N LYS A 144 -18.26 25.40 -4.87
CA LYS A 144 -19.21 24.29 -5.08
C LYS A 144 -18.91 23.60 -6.41
N VAL A 145 -18.84 22.28 -6.41
CA VAL A 145 -18.47 21.51 -7.61
C VAL A 145 -19.36 21.85 -8.81
N GLY A 146 -20.68 21.96 -8.61
CA GLY A 146 -21.60 22.23 -9.72
C GLY A 146 -21.57 23.66 -10.28
N HIS A 147 -20.74 24.56 -9.73
CA HIS A 147 -20.43 25.85 -10.37
C HIS A 147 -19.19 25.82 -11.27
N TRP A 148 -18.43 24.71 -11.25
CA TRP A 148 -17.19 24.57 -12.00
C TRP A 148 -17.39 23.59 -13.16
N SER A 149 -16.88 23.95 -14.32
CA SER A 149 -16.84 23.07 -15.50
C SER A 149 -15.72 22.03 -15.40
N THR A 150 -15.79 21.00 -16.24
CA THR A 150 -14.72 19.99 -16.39
C THR A 150 -13.35 20.62 -16.57
N ASP A 151 -13.24 21.65 -17.42
CA ASP A 151 -11.96 22.29 -17.74
C ASP A 151 -11.43 23.12 -16.56
N GLU A 152 -12.30 23.80 -15.81
CA GLU A 152 -11.92 24.55 -14.62
C GLU A 152 -11.45 23.61 -13.49
N ILE A 153 -12.16 22.50 -13.27
CA ILE A 153 -11.76 21.47 -12.29
C ILE A 153 -10.39 20.88 -12.66
N LYS A 154 -10.19 20.55 -13.94
CA LYS A 154 -8.92 20.01 -14.43
C LYS A 154 -7.77 21.00 -14.27
N ALA A 155 -7.98 22.25 -14.66
CA ALA A 155 -6.99 23.32 -14.51
C ALA A 155 -6.62 23.56 -13.04
N LEU A 156 -7.62 23.54 -12.15
CA LEU A 156 -7.40 23.65 -10.71
C LEU A 156 -6.56 22.49 -10.17
N SER A 157 -6.92 21.25 -10.53
CA SER A 157 -6.20 20.05 -10.08
C SER A 157 -4.73 20.07 -10.53
N THR A 158 -4.46 20.46 -11.78
CA THR A 158 -3.08 20.62 -12.28
C THR A 158 -2.29 21.66 -11.47
N ARG A 159 -2.91 22.82 -11.18
CA ARG A 159 -2.26 23.88 -10.36
C ARG A 159 -1.99 23.40 -8.94
N PHE A 160 -2.93 22.67 -8.33
CA PHE A 160 -2.80 22.13 -6.99
C PHE A 160 -1.64 21.13 -6.90
N GLN A 161 -1.51 20.22 -7.86
CA GLN A 161 -0.40 19.27 -7.91
C GLN A 161 0.96 19.96 -8.01
N LEU A 162 1.09 20.96 -8.89
CA LEU A 162 2.31 21.75 -9.04
C LEU A 162 2.75 22.41 -7.72
N SER A 163 1.78 22.88 -6.91
CA SER A 163 2.06 23.51 -5.62
C SER A 163 2.50 22.53 -4.51
N LYS A 164 2.06 21.27 -4.58
CA LYS A 164 2.24 20.29 -3.51
C LYS A 164 3.47 19.38 -3.71
N SER A 165 4.16 19.46 -4.84
CA SER A 165 5.19 18.48 -5.26
C SER A 165 4.70 17.03 -5.25
N VAL A 166 3.38 16.84 -5.32
CA VAL A 166 2.73 15.52 -5.36
C VAL A 166 2.46 15.18 -6.82
N ARG A 167 2.84 13.97 -7.23
CA ARG A 167 2.60 13.47 -8.59
C ARG A 167 1.31 12.66 -8.60
N ASN A 168 0.48 12.84 -9.63
CA ASN A 168 -0.68 12.00 -9.97
C ASN A 168 -1.90 12.09 -9.02
N GLU A 169 -2.21 13.28 -8.50
CA GLU A 169 -3.49 13.55 -7.81
C GLU A 169 -4.45 14.33 -8.72
N ASP A 170 -4.67 13.83 -9.95
CA ASP A 170 -5.76 14.35 -10.79
C ASP A 170 -7.10 14.02 -10.14
N VAL A 171 -8.03 14.97 -10.17
CA VAL A 171 -9.42 14.72 -9.76
C VAL A 171 -10.04 13.76 -10.79
N PRO A 172 -10.38 12.52 -10.41
CA PRO A 172 -10.87 11.56 -11.37
C PRO A 172 -12.33 11.82 -11.72
N LYS A 173 -12.70 11.53 -12.96
CA LYS A 173 -14.11 11.34 -13.29
C LYS A 173 -14.62 10.14 -12.50
N ALA A 174 -15.91 10.18 -12.18
CA ALA A 174 -16.56 9.08 -11.48
C ALA A 174 -16.41 7.75 -12.24
N GLU A 175 -16.41 7.80 -13.58
CA GLU A 175 -16.21 6.63 -14.43
C GLU A 175 -14.83 5.98 -14.22
N ASP A 176 -13.76 6.76 -14.18
CA ASP A 176 -12.39 6.27 -13.98
C ASP A 176 -12.21 5.69 -12.57
N ALA A 177 -12.76 6.37 -11.56
CA ALA A 177 -12.74 5.91 -10.18
C ALA A 177 -13.45 4.55 -10.03
N LEU A 178 -14.68 4.44 -10.54
CA LEU A 178 -15.47 3.22 -10.47
C LEU A 178 -14.87 2.07 -11.28
N ALA A 179 -14.27 2.36 -12.44
CA ALA A 179 -13.57 1.36 -13.25
C ALA A 179 -12.39 0.72 -12.48
N MET A 180 -11.68 1.51 -11.66
CA MET A 180 -10.58 1.00 -10.83
C MET A 180 -11.06 0.13 -9.66
N ILE A 181 -12.11 0.56 -8.96
CA ILE A 181 -12.47 -0.04 -7.66
C ILE A 181 -13.55 -1.12 -7.75
N SER A 182 -14.49 -1.03 -8.70
CA SER A 182 -15.71 -1.87 -8.69
C SER A 182 -15.45 -3.37 -8.78
N GLN A 183 -14.39 -3.80 -9.46
CA GLN A 183 -14.01 -5.22 -9.57
C GLN A 183 -13.01 -5.67 -8.50
N SER A 184 -12.50 -4.74 -7.69
CA SER A 184 -11.37 -4.96 -6.78
C SER A 184 -11.79 -5.07 -5.31
N VAL A 185 -12.98 -4.59 -4.96
CA VAL A 185 -13.53 -4.65 -3.60
C VAL A 185 -14.88 -5.37 -3.54
N ARG A 186 -15.29 -5.78 -2.35
CA ARG A 186 -16.57 -6.47 -2.14
C ARG A 186 -17.75 -5.53 -2.40
N GLN A 187 -17.63 -4.25 -2.03
CA GLN A 187 -18.70 -3.27 -2.13
C GLN A 187 -18.12 -1.88 -2.43
N VAL A 188 -18.73 -1.14 -3.34
CA VAL A 188 -18.46 0.29 -3.52
C VAL A 188 -19.64 1.07 -2.96
N ILE A 189 -19.39 2.08 -2.15
CA ILE A 189 -20.42 2.99 -1.65
C ILE A 189 -20.32 4.29 -2.46
N LEU A 190 -21.37 4.65 -3.17
CA LEU A 190 -21.43 5.89 -3.94
C LEU A 190 -22.24 6.89 -3.14
N ASP A 191 -21.56 7.85 -2.50
CA ASP A 191 -22.22 8.97 -1.82
C ASP A 191 -22.49 10.08 -2.84
N VAL A 192 -23.72 10.12 -3.36
CA VAL A 192 -24.14 11.08 -4.38
C VAL A 192 -24.45 12.42 -3.72
N LYS A 193 -23.67 13.43 -4.08
CA LYS A 193 -23.80 14.80 -3.59
C LYS A 193 -24.74 15.61 -4.48
N VAL A 194 -25.74 16.19 -3.84
CA VAL A 194 -26.61 17.20 -4.46
C VAL A 194 -25.97 18.57 -4.29
N GLY A 195 -25.83 19.31 -5.39
CA GLY A 195 -25.21 20.64 -5.41
C GLY A 195 -25.81 21.58 -6.45
N PRO A 196 -25.59 22.91 -6.30
CA PRO A 196 -26.11 23.91 -7.21
C PRO A 196 -25.41 23.88 -8.59
N PRO A 197 -25.97 24.52 -9.63
CA PRO A 197 -27.29 25.16 -9.65
C PRO A 197 -28.43 24.17 -9.91
N SER A 198 -28.10 22.97 -10.39
CA SER A 198 -29.08 22.02 -10.89
C SER A 198 -29.66 21.10 -9.82
N PHE A 199 -29.03 21.01 -8.65
CA PHE A 199 -29.45 20.16 -7.53
C PHE A 199 -29.78 18.74 -8.00
N GLU A 200 -30.93 18.17 -7.64
CA GLU A 200 -31.36 16.82 -8.01
C GLU A 200 -31.70 16.68 -9.50
N LYS A 201 -31.97 17.77 -10.23
CA LYS A 201 -32.52 17.71 -11.59
C LYS A 201 -31.62 16.90 -12.53
N GLY A 202 -32.12 15.75 -13.00
CA GLY A 202 -31.42 14.83 -13.91
C GLY A 202 -30.27 14.04 -13.29
N LEU A 203 -29.97 14.25 -12.01
CA LEU A 203 -28.82 13.64 -11.34
C LEU A 203 -29.01 12.12 -11.18
N ALA A 204 -30.26 11.68 -10.94
CA ALA A 204 -30.57 10.27 -10.82
C ALA A 204 -30.29 9.51 -12.12
N GLU A 205 -30.75 10.04 -13.25
CA GLU A 205 -30.51 9.49 -14.57
C GLU A 205 -29.02 9.47 -14.92
N ASP A 206 -28.28 10.55 -14.63
CA ASP A 206 -26.84 10.65 -14.89
C ASP A 206 -26.07 9.53 -14.16
N VAL A 207 -26.36 9.33 -12.87
CA VAL A 207 -25.71 8.32 -12.03
C VAL A 207 -26.12 6.90 -12.44
N LEU A 208 -27.40 6.63 -12.66
CA LEU A 208 -27.86 5.31 -13.10
C LEU A 208 -27.28 4.95 -14.48
N SER A 209 -27.15 5.93 -15.37
CA SER A 209 -26.52 5.75 -16.68
C SER A 209 -25.04 5.40 -16.52
N LEU A 210 -24.31 6.07 -15.63
CA LEU A 210 -22.92 5.74 -15.30
C LEU A 210 -22.79 4.30 -14.76
N LEU A 211 -23.62 3.92 -13.79
CA LEU A 211 -23.59 2.58 -13.20
C LEU A 211 -23.87 1.49 -14.24
N LYS A 212 -24.79 1.75 -15.18
CA LYS A 212 -25.08 0.85 -16.30
C LYS A 212 -23.88 0.71 -17.23
N ARG A 213 -23.20 1.81 -17.59
CA ARG A 213 -22.00 1.77 -18.43
C ARG A 213 -20.86 0.98 -17.79
N ILE A 214 -20.61 1.20 -16.49
CA ILE A 214 -19.58 0.48 -15.74
C ILE A 214 -19.98 -0.98 -15.43
N ASN A 215 -21.26 -1.34 -15.59
CA ASN A 215 -21.80 -2.64 -15.17
C ASN A 215 -21.46 -2.93 -13.69
N CYS A 216 -21.64 -1.93 -12.82
CA CYS A 216 -21.32 -2.08 -11.40
C CYS A 216 -22.40 -2.89 -10.68
N LYS A 217 -22.04 -4.09 -10.22
CA LYS A 217 -22.97 -5.03 -9.55
C LYS A 217 -22.93 -4.96 -8.03
N ASN A 218 -21.90 -4.35 -7.46
CA ASN A 218 -21.63 -4.26 -6.03
C ASN A 218 -21.72 -2.82 -5.49
N CYS A 219 -22.28 -1.90 -6.29
CA CYS A 219 -22.47 -0.50 -5.92
C CYS A 219 -23.69 -0.35 -4.98
N LEU A 220 -23.46 0.19 -3.79
CA LEU A 220 -24.49 0.70 -2.89
C LEU A 220 -24.59 2.21 -3.06
N LEU A 221 -25.75 2.69 -3.49
CA LEU A 221 -26.02 4.12 -3.58
C LEU A 221 -26.39 4.66 -2.20
N TRP A 222 -25.75 5.74 -1.81
CA TRP A 222 -26.07 6.55 -0.64
C TRP A 222 -26.34 7.99 -1.09
N ALA A 223 -27.33 8.63 -0.49
CA ALA A 223 -27.63 10.03 -0.74
C ALA A 223 -28.16 10.66 0.55
N LYS A 224 -27.73 11.90 0.81
CA LYS A 224 -28.29 12.71 1.90
C LYS A 224 -29.69 13.23 1.56
N SER A 225 -29.99 13.43 0.28
CA SER A 225 -31.29 13.91 -0.20
C SER A 225 -32.27 12.75 -0.32
N ASP A 226 -33.36 12.81 0.44
CA ASP A 226 -34.45 11.84 0.36
C ASP A 226 -35.10 11.83 -1.02
N ASP A 227 -35.17 12.98 -1.69
CA ASP A 227 -35.79 13.11 -3.01
C ASP A 227 -34.97 12.38 -4.07
N LEU A 228 -33.65 12.57 -4.04
CA LEU A 228 -32.73 11.81 -4.90
C LEU A 228 -32.84 10.30 -4.64
N GLY A 229 -32.87 9.89 -3.36
CA GLY A 229 -33.04 8.48 -3.00
C GLY A 229 -34.35 7.88 -3.55
N ARG A 230 -35.47 8.58 -3.42
CA ARG A 230 -36.77 8.17 -3.96
C ARG A 230 -36.76 8.08 -5.49
N GLU A 231 -36.16 9.06 -6.16
CA GLU A 231 -36.05 9.10 -7.62
C GLU A 231 -35.22 7.93 -8.16
N MET A 232 -34.07 7.63 -7.55
CA MET A 232 -33.23 6.47 -7.89
C MET A 232 -33.99 5.15 -7.74
N ILE A 233 -34.77 4.98 -6.65
CA ILE A 233 -35.59 3.77 -6.43
C ILE A 233 -36.67 3.65 -7.50
N LYS A 234 -37.29 4.76 -7.90
CA LYS A 234 -38.30 4.78 -8.97
C LYS A 234 -37.69 4.35 -10.30
N LEU A 235 -36.61 5.01 -10.73
CA LEU A 235 -35.96 4.78 -12.02
C LEU A 235 -35.31 3.40 -12.11
N SER A 236 -34.69 2.90 -11.03
CA SER A 236 -34.08 1.57 -11.03
C SER A 236 -35.09 0.43 -11.21
N LYS A 237 -36.32 0.58 -10.72
CA LYS A 237 -37.39 -0.42 -10.94
C LYS A 237 -37.81 -0.49 -12.40
N ASP A 238 -37.78 0.63 -13.12
CA ASP A 238 -38.09 0.68 -14.55
C ASP A 238 -36.97 0.07 -15.39
N VAL A 239 -35.73 0.07 -14.89
CA VAL A 239 -34.57 -0.59 -15.51
C VAL A 239 -34.58 -2.12 -15.30
N VAL A 240 -35.10 -2.63 -14.19
CA VAL A 240 -35.20 -4.08 -13.92
C VAL A 240 -36.36 -4.75 -14.66
N LYS A 241 -37.35 -3.97 -15.13
CA LYS A 241 -38.53 -4.48 -15.85
C LYS A 241 -38.37 -4.60 -17.37
N ASN A 242 -37.28 -4.07 -17.93
CA ASN A 242 -36.94 -4.16 -19.36
C ASN A 242 -35.71 -5.05 -19.56
#